data_AF-A0A2E3W467-F1
#
_entry.id   AF-A0A2E3W467-F1
#
_cell.length_a   1.000
_cell.length_b   1.000
_cell.length_c   1.000
_cell.angle_alpha   90.00
_cell.angle_beta   90.00
_cell.angle_gamma   90.00
#
_symmetry.space_group_name_H-M   'P 1'
#
loop_
_entity.id
_entity.type
_entity.pdbx_description
1 polymer ?
#
loop_
_entity_poly.entity_id
_entity_poly.type
_entity_poly.pdbx_seq_one_letter_code
_entity_poly.pdbx_strand_id
1 'polypeptide(L)' 'MQPDEKRLLTDSEKKAIGVENEDSAYEFILDRVIEERCDEFDYELEDEAYTIIKKDMEPIATSIFKYTVIASKKD' A
#
# COMPACT_ATOMS: atom_id res chain seq x y z
N MET A 1 1.45 -1.36 -12.63
CA MET A 1 1.88 -2.62 -11.99
C MET A 1 0.71 -3.17 -11.19
N GLN A 2 0.60 -4.50 -11.09
CA GLN A 2 -0.39 -5.12 -10.20
C GLN A 2 0.31 -5.60 -8.92
N PRO A 3 -0.28 -5.36 -7.74
CA PRO A 3 0.22 -5.91 -6.49
C PRO A 3 -0.02 -7.42 -6.44
N ASP A 4 0.81 -8.15 -5.70
CA ASP A 4 0.62 -9.58 -5.47
C ASP A 4 -0.63 -9.85 -4.63
N GLU A 5 -0.89 -8.99 -3.64
CA GLU A 5 -2.09 -9.05 -2.81
C GLU A 5 -2.71 -7.67 -2.62
N LYS A 6 -4.04 -7.61 -2.70
CA LYS A 6 -4.85 -6.42 -2.40
C LYS A 6 -5.92 -6.80 -1.40
N ARG A 7 -5.92 -6.15 -0.24
CA ARG A 7 -6.86 -6.40 0.85
C ARG A 7 -7.58 -5.11 1.23
N LEU A 8 -8.90 -5.15 1.31
CA LEU A 8 -9.68 -4.04 1.87
C LEU A 8 -9.54 -4.05 3.40
N LEU A 9 -9.15 -2.92 3.98
CA LEU A 9 -9.06 -2.81 5.43
C LEU A 9 -10.44 -2.72 6.08
N THR A 10 -10.59 -3.40 7.20
CA THR A 10 -11.80 -3.33 8.02
C THR A 10 -11.87 -2.00 8.77
N ASP A 11 -13.07 -1.63 9.23
CA ASP A 11 -13.30 -0.42 10.03
C ASP A 11 -12.38 -0.34 11.27
N SER A 12 -12.11 -1.49 11.91
CA SER A 12 -11.18 -1.59 13.04
C SER A 12 -9.73 -1.29 12.64
N GLU A 13 -9.28 -1.82 11.50
CA GLU A 13 -7.93 -1.57 10.98
C GLU A 13 -7.77 -0.11 10.56
N LYS A 14 -8.77 0.45 9.85
CA LYS A 14 -8.83 1.87 9.47
C LYS A 14 -8.70 2.80 10.68
N LYS A 15 -9.42 2.49 11.76
CA LYS A 15 -9.30 3.24 13.03
C LYS A 15 -7.92 3.15 13.66
N ALA A 16 -7.27 1.99 13.59
CA ALA A 16 -5.91 1.82 14.14
C ALA A 16 -4.87 2.67 13.41
N ILE A 17 -5.09 2.98 12.13
CA ILE A 17 -4.20 3.79 11.29
C ILE A 17 -4.70 5.24 11.09
N GLY A 18 -5.80 5.63 11.72
CA GLY A 18 -6.32 7.00 11.68
C GLY A 18 -7.06 7.39 10.39
N VAL A 19 -7.60 6.43 9.64
CA VAL A 19 -8.40 6.69 8.44
C VAL A 19 -9.87 6.88 8.81
N GLU A 20 -10.52 7.89 8.24
CA GLU A 20 -11.95 8.16 8.44
C GLU A 20 -12.81 7.04 7.81
N ASN A 21 -13.92 6.67 8.45
CA ASN A 21 -14.71 5.49 8.01
C ASN A 21 -15.35 5.67 6.62
N GLU A 22 -15.42 6.91 6.12
CA GLU A 22 -15.95 7.25 4.80
C GLU A 22 -14.94 6.94 3.67
N ASP A 23 -13.64 6.85 3.97
CA ASP A 23 -12.62 6.53 2.99
C ASP A 23 -12.46 5.02 2.77
N SER A 24 -12.27 4.60 1.52
CA SER A 24 -11.91 3.23 1.18
C SER A 24 -10.41 3.02 1.33
N ALA A 25 -9.98 2.35 2.40
CA ALA A 25 -8.57 2.01 2.63
C ALA A 25 -8.24 0.58 2.18
N TYR A 26 -7.15 0.46 1.44
CA TYR A 26 -6.64 -0.80 0.93
C TYR A 26 -5.20 -0.99 1.38
N GLU A 27 -4.88 -2.23 1.69
CA GLU A 27 -3.52 -2.71 1.88
C GLU A 27 -3.10 -3.44 0.62
N PHE A 28 -1.97 -3.02 0.07
CA PHE A 28 -1.34 -3.60 -1.10
C PHE A 28 -0.02 -4.21 -0.67
N ILE A 29 0.23 -5.45 -1.06
CA ILE A 29 1.45 -6.17 -0.75
C ILE A 29 2.09 -6.58 -2.07
N LEU A 30 3.36 -6.24 -2.21
CA LEU A 30 4.22 -6.63 -3.31
C LEU A 30 5.33 -7.51 -2.71
N ASP A 31 5.32 -8.79 -3.05
CA ASP A 31 6.31 -9.75 -2.57
C ASP A 31 7.47 -9.81 -3.55
N ARG A 32 8.70 -9.76 -3.03
CA ARG A 32 9.94 -9.86 -3.81
C ARG A 32 10.10 -8.79 -4.89
N VAL A 33 9.93 -7.53 -4.52
CA VAL A 33 10.18 -6.38 -5.40
C VAL A 33 11.54 -5.74 -5.16
N ILE A 34 12.08 -5.10 -6.19
CA ILE A 34 13.26 -4.25 -6.08
C ILE A 34 12.83 -2.82 -5.70
N GLU A 35 13.72 -2.04 -5.10
CA GLU A 35 13.41 -0.68 -4.61
C GLU A 35 12.79 0.23 -5.68
N GLU A 36 13.31 0.22 -6.91
CA GLU A 36 12.77 1.02 -8.02
C GLU A 36 11.28 0.74 -8.30
N ARG A 37 10.84 -0.50 -8.06
CA ARG A 37 9.44 -0.90 -8.29
C ARG A 37 8.51 -0.40 -7.18
N CYS A 38 9.03 -0.15 -5.98
CA CYS A 38 8.27 0.45 -4.88
C CYS A 38 7.91 1.90 -5.23
N ASP A 39 8.88 2.67 -5.71
CA ASP A 39 8.66 4.04 -6.18
C ASP A 39 7.67 4.09 -7.35
N GLU A 40 7.84 3.21 -8.35
CA GLU A 40 6.87 3.12 -9.46
C GLU A 40 5.44 2.85 -8.97
N PHE A 41 5.28 1.99 -7.97
CA PHE A 41 3.96 1.67 -7.42
C PHE A 41 3.35 2.83 -6.62
N ASP A 42 4.16 3.58 -5.86
CA ASP A 42 3.70 4.78 -5.15
C ASP A 42 3.12 5.81 -6.14
N TYR A 43 3.80 6.05 -7.27
CA TYR A 43 3.30 6.95 -8.32
C TYR A 43 1.99 6.48 -8.94
N GLU A 44 1.82 5.18 -9.17
CA GLU A 44 0.58 4.63 -9.71
C GLU A 44 -0.59 4.79 -8.74
N LEU A 45 -0.35 4.60 -7.43
CA LEU A 45 -1.37 4.85 -6.42
C LEU A 45 -1.81 6.32 -6.44
N GLU A 46 -0.86 7.25 -6.50
CA GLU A 46 -1.16 8.68 -6.59
C GLU A 46 -1.94 9.04 -7.86
N ASP A 47 -1.57 8.48 -9.02
CA ASP A 47 -2.28 8.67 -10.29
C ASP A 47 -3.73 8.13 -10.24
N GLU A 48 -3.94 7.00 -9.55
CA GLU A 48 -5.27 6.43 -9.31
C GLU A 48 -6.08 7.16 -8.21
N ALA A 49 -5.59 8.32 -7.74
CA ALA A 49 -6.17 9.14 -6.66
C ALA A 49 -6.23 8.43 -5.30
N TYR A 50 -5.34 7.49 -5.06
CA TYR A 50 -5.07 6.99 -3.72
C TYR A 50 -4.13 7.94 -2.97
N THR A 51 -4.33 8.04 -1.66
CA THR A 51 -3.46 8.74 -0.72
C THR A 51 -2.74 7.69 0.11
N ILE A 52 -1.41 7.66 0.05
CA ILE A 52 -0.60 6.73 0.84
C ILE A 52 -0.63 7.17 2.31
N ILE A 53 -1.12 6.29 3.17
CA ILE A 53 -1.23 6.52 4.62
C ILE A 53 0.01 5.97 5.33
N LYS A 54 0.43 4.77 4.95
CA LYS A 54 1.55 4.07 5.57
C LYS A 54 2.23 3.20 4.53
N LYS A 55 3.56 3.15 4.58
CA LYS A 55 4.36 2.20 3.83
C LYS A 55 5.36 1.50 4.73
N ASP A 56 5.63 0.25 4.38
CA ASP A 56 6.56 -0.63 5.07
C ASP A 56 7.36 -1.41 4.02
N MET A 57 8.68 -1.49 4.22
CA MET A 57 9.60 -2.15 3.31
C MET A 57 10.50 -3.06 4.11
N GLU A 58 10.26 -4.36 4.00
CA GLU A 58 11.04 -5.39 4.70
C GLU A 58 12.04 -6.05 3.74
N PRO A 59 13.34 -6.05 4.03
CA PRO A 59 14.30 -6.78 3.21
C PRO A 59 14.13 -8.29 3.36
N ILE A 60 13.92 -9.01 2.25
CA ILE A 60 13.83 -10.48 2.21
C ILE A 60 15.19 -11.08 1.80
N ALA A 61 15.86 -10.48 0.82
CA ALA A 61 17.17 -10.90 0.32
C ALA A 61 17.94 -9.70 -0.26
N THR A 62 19.16 -9.94 -0.75
CA THR A 62 19.98 -8.89 -1.38
C THR A 62 19.20 -8.23 -2.52
N SER A 63 18.87 -6.95 -2.36
CA SER A 63 18.09 -6.16 -3.32
C SER A 63 16.67 -6.65 -3.59
N ILE A 64 16.10 -7.47 -2.70
CA ILE A 64 14.73 -7.99 -2.79
C ILE A 64 13.99 -7.66 -1.50
N PHE A 65 12.85 -6.99 -1.64
CA PHE A 65 12.04 -6.48 -0.54
C PHE A 65 10.61 -7.00 -0.61
N LYS A 66 9.98 -7.09 0.56
CA LYS A 66 8.53 -7.13 0.69
C LYS A 66 8.07 -5.71 0.89
N TYR A 67 7.29 -5.19 -0.05
CA TYR A 67 6.73 -3.85 0.07
C TYR A 67 5.26 -3.93 0.43
N THR A 68 4.88 -3.33 1.55
CA THR A 68 3.49 -3.24 1.99
C THR A 68 3.10 -1.78 2.07
N VAL A 69 2.07 -1.37 1.35
CA VAL A 69 1.57 0.00 1.34
C VAL A 69 0.08 0.02 1.62
N ILE A 70 -0.30 0.89 2.55
CA ILE A 70 -1.68 1.16 2.91
C ILE A 70 -2.05 2.52 2.33
N ALA A 71 -3.06 2.53 1.46
CA ALA A 71 -3.53 3.74 0.82
C ALA A 71 -5.07 3.86 0.93
N SER A 72 -5.55 5.09 1.14
CA SER A 72 -7.00 5.40 1.12
C SER A 72 -7.39 6.09 -0.16
N LYS A 73 -8.63 5.88 -0.58
CA LYS A 73 -9.26 6.62 -1.65
C LYS A 73 -10.57 7.20 -1.14
N LYS A 74 -10.74 8.50 -1.37
CA LYS A 74 -12.02 9.19 -1.20
C LYS A 74 -12.97 8.70 -2.28
N ASP A 75 -14.09 8.14 -1.86
CA ASP A 75 -15.21 7.77 -2.74
C ASP A 75 -16.18 8.95 -2.90
#